data_AF-A0A8H3J0Q0-F1
#
_entry.id   AF-A0A8H3J0Q0-F1
#
_cell.length_a   1.000
_cell.length_b   1.000
_cell.length_c   1.000
_cell.angle_alpha   90.00
_cell.angle_beta   90.00
_cell.angle_gamma   90.00
#
_symmetry.space_group_name_H-M   'P 1'
#
loop_
_entity.id
_entity.type
_entity.pdbx_description
1 polymer ?
#
loop_
_entity_poly.entity_id
_entity_poly.type
_entity_poly.pdbx_seq_one_letter_code
_entity_poly.pdbx_strand_id
1 'polypeptide(L)'
;MTITLQAREASHGPPYVSYSVASIGGHATIHQDIPVCAVLLLVYIVGAIGNMSIYRLNRRKGHKFLMSWAMFGFCMSRVGTFVLRIASATRPGNVRLAIAALIFSNTGVLVIYIVVLLLALRVFRATHPALGWNRSLGKALPIAYGLLLGAILLVIAFTILSFYTLNPTLRTVALWVQRAAILYLLIFNIMSLVLLLLSSLLPRAPDNENFGTGSMDSKLIILGIAVFFSNFIAAFRTGTSWAAARPASNPAWYDSKAAFYVILFGFEIIINYMFLFTRFDKRFWVPNGSNKPGDYSQFGLDDSTASKTPEEDKASVQDAV
;
A
#
# COMPACT_ATOMS: atom_id res chain seq x y z
N MET A 1 14.30 -39.70 -8.10
CA MET A 1 13.79 -38.61 -8.96
C MET A 1 14.26 -37.22 -8.49
N THR A 2 14.36 -36.97 -7.18
CA THR A 2 14.87 -35.70 -6.62
C THR A 2 16.37 -35.45 -6.91
N ILE A 3 17.20 -36.51 -6.86
CA ILE A 3 18.65 -36.43 -7.10
C ILE A 3 18.99 -36.06 -8.56
N THR A 4 18.22 -36.56 -9.53
CA THR A 4 18.46 -36.29 -10.96
C THR A 4 18.05 -34.88 -11.39
N LEU A 5 17.09 -34.25 -10.72
CA LEU A 5 16.69 -32.86 -10.98
C LEU A 5 17.67 -31.85 -10.37
N GLN A 6 18.18 -32.13 -9.18
CA GLN A 6 19.19 -31.31 -8.51
C GLN A 6 20.53 -31.31 -9.28
N ALA A 7 20.90 -32.43 -9.89
CA ALA A 7 22.05 -32.54 -10.78
C ALA A 7 21.90 -31.67 -12.06
N ARG A 8 20.67 -31.47 -12.55
CA ARG A 8 20.38 -30.61 -13.71
C ARG A 8 20.44 -29.12 -13.34
N GLU A 9 19.98 -28.73 -12.14
CA GLU A 9 20.15 -27.37 -11.61
C GLU A 9 21.63 -27.01 -11.39
N ALA A 10 22.46 -27.96 -10.94
CA ALA A 10 23.89 -27.75 -10.70
C ALA A 10 24.74 -27.61 -11.99
N SER A 11 24.22 -28.02 -13.16
CA SER A 11 24.92 -27.92 -14.44
C SER A 11 24.97 -26.49 -15.02
N HIS A 12 24.14 -25.59 -14.50
CA HIS A 12 24.14 -24.17 -14.83
C HIS A 12 24.50 -23.35 -13.58
N GLY A 13 25.41 -22.39 -13.69
CA GLY A 13 25.77 -21.51 -12.59
C GLY A 13 24.57 -20.69 -12.07
N PRO A 14 24.64 -20.13 -10.84
CA PRO A 14 23.55 -19.36 -10.25
C PRO A 14 23.19 -18.13 -11.10
N PRO A 15 21.93 -17.67 -11.09
CA PRO A 15 20.82 -18.12 -10.24
C PRO A 15 20.14 -19.44 -10.69
N TYR A 16 19.82 -20.28 -9.72
CA TYR A 16 19.12 -21.56 -9.86
C TYR A 16 17.60 -21.35 -9.84
N VAL A 17 16.93 -21.79 -10.91
CA VAL A 17 15.47 -21.67 -11.09
C VAL A 17 14.82 -23.03 -10.92
N SER A 18 13.87 -23.10 -9.98
CA SER A 18 13.09 -24.31 -9.76
C SER A 18 11.87 -24.31 -10.69
N TYR A 19 12.03 -24.91 -11.88
CA TYR A 19 10.94 -25.07 -12.85
C TYR A 19 9.90 -26.12 -12.45
N SER A 20 10.16 -26.89 -11.39
CA SER A 20 9.30 -27.98 -10.94
C SER A 20 8.15 -27.52 -10.04
N VAL A 21 8.21 -26.31 -9.50
CA VAL A 21 7.23 -25.79 -8.54
C VAL A 21 6.38 -24.69 -9.19
N ALA A 22 5.07 -24.77 -9.01
CA ALA A 22 4.14 -23.74 -9.45
C ALA A 22 4.39 -22.44 -8.66
N SER A 23 4.30 -21.32 -9.36
CA SER A 23 4.39 -19.99 -8.77
C SER A 23 3.23 -19.13 -9.23
N ILE A 24 2.82 -18.18 -8.40
CA ILE A 24 1.69 -17.29 -8.69
C ILE A 24 1.97 -16.48 -9.95
N GLY A 25 1.10 -16.63 -10.95
CA GLY A 25 1.24 -15.99 -12.25
C GLY A 25 2.25 -16.67 -13.17
N GLY A 26 2.88 -17.77 -12.73
CA GLY A 26 3.83 -18.57 -13.48
C GLY A 26 4.97 -17.78 -14.13
N HIS A 27 5.64 -18.45 -15.06
CA HIS A 27 6.64 -17.81 -15.91
C HIS A 27 5.97 -16.85 -16.89
N ALA A 28 6.59 -15.68 -17.09
CA ALA A 28 6.11 -14.69 -18.04
C ALA A 28 6.26 -15.23 -19.48
N THR A 29 5.19 -15.13 -20.28
CA THR A 29 5.15 -15.56 -21.68
C THR A 29 4.73 -14.42 -22.59
N ILE A 30 5.22 -14.44 -23.82
CA ILE A 30 5.01 -13.39 -24.82
C ILE A 30 3.51 -13.20 -25.11
N HIS A 31 2.80 -14.29 -25.44
CA HIS A 31 1.43 -14.20 -25.93
C HIS A 31 0.39 -13.77 -24.90
N GLN A 32 0.64 -14.00 -23.61
CA GLN A 32 -0.32 -13.71 -22.54
C GLN A 32 0.10 -12.50 -21.70
N ASP A 33 1.37 -12.43 -21.28
CA ASP A 33 1.80 -11.38 -20.35
C ASP A 33 2.01 -10.05 -21.06
N ILE A 34 2.48 -10.01 -22.31
CA ILE A 34 2.77 -8.73 -22.98
C ILE A 34 1.50 -7.88 -23.19
N PRO A 35 0.41 -8.42 -23.78
CA PRO A 35 -0.81 -7.63 -23.97
C PRO A 35 -1.40 -7.12 -22.64
N VAL A 36 -1.48 -8.00 -21.64
CA VAL A 36 -2.03 -7.66 -20.32
C VAL A 36 -1.16 -6.63 -19.60
N CYS A 37 0.16 -6.83 -19.59
CA CYS A 37 1.10 -5.88 -19.00
C CYS A 37 1.06 -4.53 -19.71
N ALA A 38 0.90 -4.47 -21.02
CA ALA A 38 0.82 -3.21 -21.76
C ALA A 38 -0.40 -2.37 -21.34
N VAL A 39 -1.57 -3.00 -21.21
CA VAL A 39 -2.79 -2.35 -20.72
C VAL A 39 -2.61 -1.88 -19.27
N LEU A 40 -2.13 -2.76 -18.38
CA LEU A 40 -1.92 -2.39 -16.97
C LEU A 40 -0.88 -1.26 -16.83
N LEU A 41 0.19 -1.30 -17.62
CA LEU A 41 1.20 -0.25 -17.65
C LEU A 41 0.60 1.11 -18.04
N LEU A 42 -0.26 1.16 -19.06
CA LEU A 42 -0.99 2.38 -19.41
C LEU A 42 -1.86 2.89 -18.25
N VAL A 43 -2.61 1.99 -17.61
CA VAL A 43 -3.47 2.32 -16.46
C VAL A 43 -2.66 2.90 -15.31
N TYR A 44 -1.53 2.30 -14.94
CA TYR A 44 -0.68 2.86 -13.87
C TYR A 44 0.04 4.15 -14.27
N ILE A 45 0.40 4.36 -15.55
CA ILE A 45 0.93 5.65 -16.03
C ILE A 45 -0.13 6.74 -15.86
N VAL A 46 -1.38 6.49 -16.27
CA VAL A 46 -2.48 7.45 -16.09
C VAL A 46 -2.70 7.73 -14.60
N GLY A 47 -2.69 6.70 -13.76
CA GLY A 47 -2.77 6.84 -12.30
C GLY A 47 -1.61 7.67 -11.71
N ALA A 48 -0.38 7.48 -12.20
CA ALA A 48 0.80 8.24 -11.79
C ALA A 48 0.65 9.72 -12.17
N ILE A 49 0.29 10.01 -13.42
CA ILE A 49 0.06 11.37 -13.91
C ILE A 49 -1.01 12.05 -13.07
N GLY A 50 -2.13 11.37 -12.81
CA GLY A 50 -3.23 11.91 -12.02
C GLY A 50 -2.82 12.26 -10.57
N ASN A 51 -2.18 11.31 -9.86
CA ASN A 51 -1.71 11.53 -8.49
C ASN A 51 -0.64 12.65 -8.41
N MET A 52 0.29 12.69 -9.36
CA MET A 52 1.33 13.72 -9.41
C MET A 52 0.75 15.10 -9.73
N SER A 53 -0.23 15.16 -10.64
CA SER A 53 -0.93 16.40 -10.99
C SER A 53 -1.68 16.97 -9.79
N ILE A 54 -2.40 16.11 -9.05
CA ILE A 54 -3.08 16.48 -7.80
C ILE A 54 -2.07 17.00 -6.76
N TYR A 55 -0.99 16.26 -6.53
CA TYR A 55 0.04 16.66 -5.56
C TYR A 55 0.67 18.01 -5.92
N ARG A 56 1.04 18.23 -7.19
CA ARG A 56 1.60 19.50 -7.66
C ARG A 56 0.62 20.66 -7.49
N LEU A 57 -0.65 20.46 -7.88
CA LEU A 57 -1.67 21.49 -7.75
C LEU A 57 -1.93 21.86 -6.29
N ASN A 58 -2.02 20.87 -5.40
CA ASN A 58 -2.24 21.11 -3.98
C ASN A 58 -1.03 21.81 -3.34
N ARG A 59 0.20 21.41 -3.70
CA ARG A 59 1.44 22.05 -3.23
C ARG A 59 1.51 23.52 -3.64
N ARG A 60 1.06 23.88 -4.85
CA ARG A 60 0.98 25.27 -5.31
C ARG A 60 0.01 26.13 -4.47
N LYS A 61 -0.97 25.50 -3.84
CA LYS A 61 -1.97 26.16 -2.97
C LYS A 61 -1.60 26.06 -1.47
N GLY A 62 -0.38 25.66 -1.12
CA GLY A 62 0.03 25.44 0.28
C GLY A 62 -0.55 24.17 0.92
N HIS A 63 -1.46 23.45 0.26
CA HIS A 63 -2.05 22.21 0.73
C HIS A 63 -1.09 21.03 0.50
N LYS A 64 -0.30 20.69 1.52
CA LYS A 64 0.60 19.54 1.47
C LYS A 64 -0.17 18.27 1.82
N PHE A 65 -0.25 17.33 0.87
CA PHE A 65 -0.84 16.01 1.10
C PHE A 65 0.08 14.92 0.55
N LEU A 66 0.97 14.42 1.44
CA LEU A 66 2.04 13.48 1.08
C LEU A 66 1.51 12.13 0.57
N MET A 67 0.29 11.72 0.94
CA MET A 67 -0.26 10.44 0.51
C MET A 67 -0.54 10.40 -1.00
N SER A 68 -0.87 11.53 -1.65
CA SER A 68 -0.95 11.58 -3.13
C SER A 68 0.42 11.37 -3.77
N TRP A 69 1.49 11.89 -3.17
CA TRP A 69 2.85 11.65 -3.64
C TRP A 69 3.26 10.19 -3.44
N ALA A 70 2.87 9.58 -2.32
CA ALA A 70 3.03 8.15 -2.08
C ALA A 70 2.30 7.33 -3.16
N MET A 71 1.03 7.64 -3.47
CA MET A 71 0.27 6.95 -4.53
C MET A 71 0.88 7.13 -5.93
N PHE A 72 1.56 8.25 -6.20
CA PHE A 72 2.40 8.39 -7.40
C PHE A 72 3.57 7.39 -7.39
N GLY A 73 4.31 7.31 -6.28
CA GLY A 73 5.40 6.33 -6.10
C GLY A 73 4.93 4.88 -6.23
N PHE A 74 3.75 4.57 -5.69
CA PHE A 74 3.07 3.29 -5.88
C PHE A 74 2.86 2.99 -7.38
N CYS A 75 2.26 3.91 -8.13
CA CYS A 75 2.04 3.73 -9.57
C CYS A 75 3.36 3.54 -10.33
N MET A 76 4.41 4.31 -10.00
CA MET A 76 5.74 4.16 -10.62
C MET A 76 6.36 2.79 -10.32
N SER A 77 6.20 2.27 -9.09
CA SER A 77 6.65 0.91 -8.75
C SER A 77 5.94 -0.16 -9.59
N ARG A 78 4.66 0.06 -9.92
CA ARG A 78 3.86 -0.84 -10.77
C ARG A 78 4.23 -0.75 -12.25
N VAL A 79 4.53 0.45 -12.75
CA VAL A 79 5.16 0.60 -14.08
C VAL A 79 6.45 -0.21 -14.15
N GLY A 80 7.34 -0.08 -13.15
CA GLY A 80 8.57 -0.88 -13.05
C GLY A 80 8.30 -2.39 -13.04
N THR A 81 7.30 -2.82 -12.27
CA THR A 81 6.87 -4.24 -12.20
C THR A 81 6.53 -4.79 -13.59
N PHE A 82 5.69 -4.08 -14.36
CA PHE A 82 5.25 -4.56 -15.68
C PHE A 82 6.33 -4.44 -16.75
N VAL A 83 7.17 -3.40 -16.71
CA VAL A 83 8.34 -3.32 -17.59
C VAL A 83 9.27 -4.51 -17.37
N LEU A 84 9.58 -4.84 -16.11
CA LEU A 84 10.41 -6.00 -15.77
C LEU A 84 9.74 -7.32 -16.17
N ARG A 85 8.42 -7.44 -16.01
CA ARG A 85 7.67 -8.64 -16.42
C ARG A 85 7.66 -8.83 -17.94
N ILE A 86 7.46 -7.76 -18.72
CA ILE A 86 7.58 -7.79 -20.20
C ILE A 86 9.02 -8.15 -20.59
N ALA A 87 10.01 -7.51 -19.98
CA ALA A 87 11.42 -7.78 -20.24
C ALA A 87 11.82 -9.23 -19.92
N SER A 88 11.23 -9.83 -18.87
CA SER A 88 11.40 -11.23 -18.54
C SER A 88 10.70 -12.16 -19.52
N ALA A 89 9.57 -11.76 -20.11
CA ALA A 89 8.87 -12.55 -21.12
C ALA A 89 9.63 -12.59 -22.46
N THR A 90 10.28 -11.50 -22.85
CA THR A 90 11.06 -11.40 -24.10
C THR A 90 12.46 -11.99 -23.98
N ARG A 91 12.99 -12.14 -22.75
CA ARG A 91 14.32 -12.69 -22.47
C ARG A 91 14.24 -13.79 -21.40
N PRO A 92 13.64 -14.95 -21.71
CA PRO A 92 13.41 -16.00 -20.72
C PRO A 92 14.69 -16.58 -20.12
N GLY A 93 15.82 -16.51 -20.84
CA GLY A 93 17.13 -16.93 -20.33
C GLY A 93 17.74 -16.00 -19.26
N ASN A 94 17.23 -14.77 -19.10
CA ASN A 94 17.74 -13.83 -18.11
C ASN A 94 16.91 -13.89 -16.82
N VAL A 95 17.24 -14.85 -15.96
CA VAL A 95 16.58 -15.08 -14.67
C VAL A 95 16.60 -13.85 -13.75
N ARG A 96 17.62 -12.99 -13.85
CA ARG A 96 17.72 -11.79 -13.01
C ARG A 96 16.54 -10.83 -13.25
N LEU A 97 16.03 -10.76 -14.48
CA LEU A 97 14.83 -9.97 -14.81
C LEU A 97 13.59 -10.56 -14.15
N ALA A 98 13.45 -11.89 -14.12
CA ALA A 98 12.35 -12.56 -13.46
C ALA A 98 12.37 -12.33 -11.94
N ILE A 99 13.56 -12.43 -11.32
CA ILE A 99 13.75 -12.15 -9.89
C ILE A 99 13.39 -10.68 -9.58
N ALA A 100 13.86 -9.74 -10.39
CA ALA A 100 13.54 -8.33 -10.22
C ALA A 100 12.03 -8.07 -10.36
N ALA A 101 11.37 -8.66 -11.36
CA ALA A 101 9.92 -8.56 -11.53
C ALA A 101 9.15 -9.11 -10.32
N LEU A 102 9.59 -10.23 -9.74
CA LEU A 102 9.01 -10.82 -8.54
C LEU A 102 9.15 -9.90 -7.32
N ILE A 103 10.33 -9.33 -7.10
CA ILE A 103 10.58 -8.40 -6.00
C ILE A 103 9.65 -7.17 -6.14
N PHE A 104 9.61 -6.53 -7.30
CA PHE A 104 8.75 -5.38 -7.53
C PHE A 104 7.26 -5.72 -7.39
N SER A 105 6.84 -6.90 -7.87
CA SER A 105 5.47 -7.40 -7.72
C SER A 105 5.06 -7.49 -6.25
N ASN A 106 5.96 -7.98 -5.38
CA ASN A 106 5.70 -8.17 -3.97
C ASN A 106 5.85 -6.89 -3.13
N THR A 107 6.85 -6.06 -3.42
CA THR A 107 7.16 -4.85 -2.64
C THR A 107 6.29 -3.65 -3.04
N GLY A 108 5.77 -3.59 -4.28
CA GLY A 108 5.01 -2.43 -4.76
C GLY A 108 3.74 -2.12 -3.93
N VAL A 109 3.03 -3.14 -3.46
CA VAL A 109 1.75 -2.99 -2.72
C VAL A 109 1.91 -2.25 -1.38
N LEU A 110 3.12 -2.23 -0.83
CA LEU A 110 3.40 -1.76 0.53
C LEU A 110 3.07 -0.28 0.72
N VAL A 111 3.18 0.50 -0.35
CA VAL A 111 2.80 1.91 -0.34
C VAL A 111 1.31 2.06 -0.04
N ILE A 112 0.46 1.19 -0.60
CA ILE A 112 -0.97 1.16 -0.28
C ILE A 112 -1.16 0.82 1.20
N TYR A 113 -0.43 -0.16 1.74
CA TYR A 113 -0.56 -0.55 3.14
C TYR A 113 -0.24 0.62 4.09
N ILE A 114 0.83 1.36 3.80
CA ILE A 114 1.22 2.55 4.55
C ILE A 114 0.14 3.64 4.43
N VAL A 115 -0.33 3.95 3.22
CA VAL A 115 -1.33 5.00 3.00
C VAL A 115 -2.63 4.65 3.72
N VAL A 116 -3.15 3.43 3.55
CA VAL A 116 -4.40 2.98 4.18
C VAL A 116 -4.31 3.04 5.70
N LEU A 117 -3.19 2.62 6.29
CA LEU A 117 -2.99 2.73 7.73
C LEU A 117 -2.97 4.19 8.21
N LEU A 118 -2.28 5.08 7.49
CA LEU A 118 -2.24 6.50 7.84
C LEU A 118 -3.63 7.14 7.76
N LEU A 119 -4.43 6.77 6.77
CA LEU A 119 -5.82 7.23 6.65
C LEU A 119 -6.70 6.67 7.77
N ALA A 120 -6.55 5.39 8.11
CA ALA A 120 -7.27 4.76 9.22
C ALA A 120 -6.93 5.43 10.56
N LEU A 121 -5.65 5.72 10.79
CA LEU A 121 -5.21 6.44 11.97
C LEU A 121 -5.78 7.86 12.05
N ARG A 122 -5.85 8.59 10.93
CA ARG A 122 -6.45 9.94 10.89
C ARG A 122 -7.93 9.87 11.27
N VAL A 123 -8.68 8.93 10.70
CA VAL A 123 -10.09 8.74 11.04
C VAL A 123 -10.25 8.31 12.50
N PHE A 124 -9.38 7.44 13.01
CA PHE A 124 -9.41 7.03 14.41
C PHE A 124 -9.14 8.18 15.38
N ARG A 125 -8.13 9.01 15.10
CA ARG A 125 -7.82 10.21 15.89
C ARG A 125 -8.93 11.25 15.87
N ALA A 126 -9.66 11.36 14.76
CA ALA A 126 -10.77 12.30 14.64
C ALA A 126 -12.06 11.81 15.29
N THR A 127 -12.32 10.49 15.25
CA THR A 127 -13.53 9.90 15.84
C THR A 127 -13.40 9.67 17.35
N HIS A 128 -12.19 9.36 17.83
CA HIS A 128 -11.89 9.05 19.23
C HIS A 128 -10.56 9.68 19.66
N PRO A 129 -10.49 11.01 19.86
CA PRO A 129 -9.24 11.69 20.15
C PRO A 129 -8.52 11.16 21.40
N ALA A 130 -9.23 10.91 22.50
CA ALA A 130 -8.64 10.40 23.74
C ALA A 130 -7.87 9.07 23.54
N LEU A 131 -8.38 8.16 22.71
CA LEU A 131 -7.74 6.89 22.40
C LEU A 131 -6.69 7.03 21.29
N GLY A 132 -6.98 7.83 20.27
CA GLY A 132 -6.13 8.02 19.10
C GLY A 132 -4.81 8.76 19.39
N TRP A 133 -4.77 9.54 20.47
CA TRP A 133 -3.59 10.28 20.93
C TRP A 133 -2.90 9.65 22.14
N ASN A 134 -3.27 8.42 22.52
CA ASN A 134 -2.62 7.72 23.61
C ASN A 134 -1.13 7.45 23.29
N ARG A 135 -0.26 7.62 24.31
CA ARG A 135 1.19 7.40 24.24
C ARG A 135 1.55 6.01 23.72
N SER A 136 0.76 4.98 24.05
CA SER A 136 0.97 3.61 23.57
C SER A 136 0.83 3.51 22.05
N LEU A 137 -0.23 4.09 21.48
CA LEU A 137 -0.44 4.10 20.03
C LEU A 137 0.63 4.96 19.33
N GLY A 138 1.03 6.08 19.95
CA GLY A 138 2.11 6.93 19.47
C GLY A 138 3.46 6.22 19.35
N LYS A 139 3.78 5.27 20.25
CA LYS A 139 4.99 4.43 20.18
C LYS A 139 4.85 3.21 19.27
N ALA A 140 3.67 2.59 19.26
CA ALA A 140 3.40 1.38 18.49
C ALA A 140 3.54 1.62 16.97
N LEU A 141 3.11 2.79 16.48
CA LEU A 141 3.14 3.12 15.05
C LEU A 141 4.56 3.21 14.48
N PRO A 142 5.51 4.02 15.03
CA PRO A 142 6.89 4.02 14.57
C PRO A 142 7.55 2.64 14.60
N ILE A 143 7.29 1.85 15.66
CA ILE A 143 7.81 0.48 15.77
C ILE A 143 7.26 -0.39 14.64
N ALA A 144 5.96 -0.31 14.35
CA ALA A 144 5.33 -1.04 13.26
C ALA A 144 5.91 -0.63 11.88
N TYR A 145 6.18 0.66 11.65
CA TYR A 145 6.85 1.09 10.42
C TYR A 145 8.31 0.62 10.32
N GLY A 146 9.05 0.60 11.43
CA GLY A 146 10.41 0.06 11.48
C GLY A 146 10.45 -1.44 11.18
N LEU A 147 9.54 -2.20 11.79
CA LEU A 147 9.38 -3.63 11.53
C LEU A 147 8.90 -3.91 10.10
N LEU A 148 8.04 -3.05 9.54
CA LEU A 148 7.65 -3.11 8.13
C LEU A 148 8.87 -2.99 7.23
N LEU A 149 9.73 -2.00 7.46
CA LEU A 149 10.98 -1.85 6.70
C LEU A 149 11.88 -3.07 6.84
N GLY A 150 12.06 -3.59 8.06
CA GLY A 150 12.83 -4.81 8.31
C GLY A 150 12.28 -6.03 7.57
N ALA A 151 10.95 -6.25 7.61
CA ALA A 151 10.29 -7.35 6.92
C ALA A 151 10.52 -7.28 5.40
N ILE A 152 10.49 -6.09 4.81
CA ILE A 152 10.76 -5.89 3.37
C ILE A 152 12.19 -6.29 3.02
N LEU A 153 13.16 -5.78 3.78
CA LEU A 153 14.57 -6.09 3.56
C LEU A 153 14.84 -7.59 3.67
N LEU A 154 14.22 -8.26 4.65
CA LEU A 154 14.29 -9.70 4.81
C LEU A 154 13.66 -10.45 3.62
N VAL A 155 12.46 -10.07 3.18
CA VAL A 155 11.82 -10.71 2.01
C VAL A 155 12.71 -10.58 0.78
N ILE A 156 13.26 -9.40 0.50
CA ILE A 156 14.12 -9.18 -0.66
C ILE A 156 15.39 -10.01 -0.55
N ALA A 157 16.12 -9.91 0.56
CA ALA A 157 17.38 -10.60 0.76
C ALA A 157 17.22 -12.13 0.69
N PHE A 158 16.22 -12.68 1.38
CA PHE A 158 15.97 -14.11 1.37
C PHE A 158 15.34 -14.60 0.06
N THR A 159 14.61 -13.76 -0.69
CA THR A 159 14.18 -14.11 -2.06
C THR A 159 15.41 -14.29 -2.95
N ILE A 160 16.35 -13.35 -2.92
CA ILE A 160 17.60 -13.47 -3.68
C ILE A 160 18.38 -14.70 -3.23
N LEU A 161 18.54 -14.92 -1.92
CA LEU A 161 19.24 -16.09 -1.39
C LEU A 161 18.65 -17.42 -1.92
N SER A 162 17.32 -17.55 -1.94
CA SER A 162 16.64 -18.75 -2.44
C SER A 162 17.01 -19.09 -3.89
N PHE A 163 17.25 -18.08 -4.74
CA PHE A 163 17.68 -18.29 -6.13
C PHE A 163 19.19 -18.54 -6.28
N TYR A 164 20.02 -18.18 -5.29
CA TYR A 164 21.49 -18.27 -5.41
C TYR A 164 22.11 -19.41 -4.60
N THR A 165 21.30 -20.20 -3.89
CA THR A 165 21.78 -21.35 -3.10
C THR A 165 21.16 -22.67 -3.56
N LEU A 166 21.97 -23.73 -3.57
CA LEU A 166 21.52 -25.12 -3.72
C LEU A 166 21.38 -25.84 -2.37
N ASN A 167 21.80 -25.21 -1.27
CA ASN A 167 21.78 -25.82 0.06
C ASN A 167 20.32 -25.92 0.58
N PRO A 168 19.80 -27.13 0.83
CA PRO A 168 18.40 -27.32 1.23
C PRO A 168 18.08 -26.69 2.59
N THR A 169 19.04 -26.65 3.52
CA THR A 169 18.87 -26.01 4.84
C THR A 169 18.70 -24.50 4.67
N LEU A 170 19.53 -23.85 3.85
CA LEU A 170 19.42 -22.41 3.57
C LEU A 170 18.12 -22.07 2.84
N ARG A 171 17.69 -22.91 1.88
CA ARG A 171 16.38 -22.73 1.21
C ARG A 171 15.21 -22.83 2.20
N THR A 172 15.28 -23.76 3.14
CA THR A 172 14.26 -23.94 4.18
C THR A 172 14.20 -22.73 5.12
N VAL A 173 15.35 -22.26 5.59
CA VAL A 173 15.43 -21.04 6.42
C VAL A 173 14.87 -19.84 5.64
N ALA A 174 15.24 -19.69 4.37
CA ALA A 174 14.74 -18.61 3.53
C ALA A 174 13.21 -18.64 3.38
N LEU A 175 12.64 -19.82 3.17
CA LEU A 175 11.19 -20.00 3.10
C LEU A 175 10.50 -19.55 4.38
N TRP A 176 11.00 -19.97 5.55
CA TRP A 176 10.42 -19.59 6.84
C TRP A 176 10.52 -18.08 7.11
N VAL A 177 11.65 -17.46 6.78
CA VAL A 177 11.84 -16.00 6.91
C VAL A 177 10.87 -15.25 5.98
N GLN A 178 10.73 -15.68 4.72
CA GLN A 178 9.78 -15.07 3.77
C GLN A 178 8.34 -15.21 4.25
N ARG A 179 7.95 -16.39 4.77
CA ARG A 179 6.62 -16.65 5.33
C ARG A 179 6.32 -15.78 6.55
N ALA A 180 7.27 -15.66 7.47
CA ALA A 180 7.14 -14.81 8.65
C ALA A 180 7.01 -13.33 8.27
N ALA A 181 7.82 -12.86 7.32
CA ALA A 181 7.77 -11.48 6.86
C ALA A 181 6.46 -11.16 6.13
N ILE A 182 5.95 -12.05 5.26
CA ILE A 182 4.64 -11.87 4.60
C ILE A 182 3.50 -11.91 5.63
N LEU A 183 3.57 -12.79 6.64
CA LEU A 183 2.61 -12.81 7.74
C LEU A 183 2.62 -11.48 8.51
N TYR A 184 3.80 -10.90 8.76
CA TYR A 184 3.92 -9.59 9.36
C TYR A 184 3.25 -8.50 8.52
N LEU A 185 3.40 -8.52 7.19
CA LEU A 185 2.71 -7.58 6.29
C LEU A 185 1.18 -7.69 6.41
N LEU A 186 0.64 -8.90 6.59
CA LEU A 186 -0.78 -9.11 6.85
C LEU A 186 -1.19 -8.51 8.20
N ILE A 187 -0.45 -8.79 9.27
CA ILE A 187 -0.73 -8.22 10.60
C ILE A 187 -0.71 -6.68 10.55
N PHE A 188 0.26 -6.11 9.85
CA PHE A 188 0.35 -4.67 9.63
C PHE A 188 -0.90 -4.12 8.89
N ASN A 189 -1.43 -4.85 7.90
CA ASN A 189 -2.64 -4.44 7.19
C ASN A 189 -3.91 -4.59 8.05
N ILE A 190 -3.98 -5.66 8.85
CA ILE A 190 -5.08 -5.91 9.82
C ILE A 190 -5.16 -4.78 10.84
N MET A 191 -4.04 -4.15 11.22
CA MET A 191 -4.06 -2.98 12.10
C MET A 191 -4.95 -1.84 11.54
N SER A 192 -4.94 -1.64 10.21
CA SER A 192 -5.83 -0.65 9.57
C SER A 192 -7.30 -1.05 9.68
N LEU A 193 -7.60 -2.34 9.57
CA LEU A 193 -8.94 -2.88 9.76
C LEU A 193 -9.41 -2.73 11.22
N VAL A 194 -8.54 -3.03 12.19
CA VAL A 194 -8.85 -2.85 13.61
C VAL A 194 -9.16 -1.40 13.92
N LEU A 195 -8.35 -0.44 13.44
CA LEU A 195 -8.61 0.98 13.64
C LEU A 195 -9.93 1.43 13.01
N LEU A 196 -10.25 0.95 11.79
CA LEU A 196 -11.52 1.24 11.13
C LEU A 196 -12.70 0.68 11.93
N LEU A 197 -12.63 -0.59 12.37
CA LEU A 197 -13.69 -1.23 13.13
C LEU A 197 -13.92 -0.54 14.47
N LEU A 198 -12.85 -0.17 15.18
CA LEU A 198 -12.95 0.61 16.40
C LEU A 198 -13.60 1.97 16.14
N SER A 199 -13.23 2.66 15.05
CA SER A 199 -13.87 3.91 14.64
C SER A 199 -15.35 3.79 14.29
N SER A 200 -15.79 2.64 13.76
CA SER A 200 -17.19 2.44 13.33
C SER A 200 -18.10 1.86 14.41
N LEU A 201 -17.57 1.01 15.29
CA LEU A 201 -18.37 0.26 16.28
C LEU A 201 -18.44 0.97 17.63
N LEU A 202 -17.41 1.74 17.99
CA LEU A 202 -17.39 2.43 19.26
C LEU A 202 -18.27 3.70 19.17
N PRO A 203 -19.08 4.01 20.21
CA PRO A 203 -19.91 5.20 20.22
C PRO A 203 -19.05 6.44 19.99
N ARG A 204 -19.48 7.30 19.06
CA ARG A 204 -18.75 8.53 18.73
C ARG A 204 -18.52 9.34 19.99
N ALA A 205 -17.25 9.70 20.22
CA ALA A 205 -16.89 10.51 21.36
C ALA A 205 -17.50 11.93 21.21
N PRO A 206 -17.86 12.60 22.33
CA PRO A 206 -18.45 13.94 22.30
C PRO A 206 -17.49 15.00 21.75
N ASP A 207 -16.18 14.75 21.79
CA ASP A 207 -15.10 15.56 21.25
C ASP A 207 -14.71 15.16 19.81
N ASN A 208 -15.61 14.51 19.06
CA ASN A 208 -15.32 14.11 17.69
C ASN A 208 -15.07 15.33 16.78
N GLU A 209 -14.13 15.15 15.85
CA GLU A 209 -13.75 16.18 14.90
C GLU A 209 -14.02 15.71 13.48
N ASN A 210 -14.50 16.63 12.64
CA ASN A 210 -14.50 16.42 11.19
C ASN A 210 -13.36 17.23 10.58
N PHE A 211 -12.62 16.62 9.64
CA PHE A 211 -11.46 17.24 9.01
C PHE A 211 -11.54 17.17 7.49
N GLY A 212 -10.76 18.00 6.80
CA GLY A 212 -10.80 18.09 5.34
C GLY A 212 -12.21 18.40 4.82
N THR A 213 -12.63 17.73 3.75
CA THR A 213 -13.93 17.97 3.09
C THR A 213 -14.87 16.77 3.20
N GLY A 214 -16.18 17.03 3.20
CA GLY A 214 -17.23 16.02 3.26
C GLY A 214 -17.49 15.42 4.65
N SER A 215 -18.54 14.60 4.76
CA SER A 215 -18.93 13.96 6.02
C SER A 215 -17.91 12.90 6.46
N MET A 216 -17.87 12.62 7.77
CA MET A 216 -17.07 11.52 8.31
C MET A 216 -17.52 10.16 7.76
N ASP A 217 -18.82 9.96 7.54
CA ASP A 217 -19.37 8.73 6.98
C ASP A 217 -18.84 8.46 5.56
N SER A 218 -18.75 9.50 4.73
CA SER A 218 -18.14 9.38 3.39
C SER A 218 -16.68 8.92 3.49
N LYS A 219 -15.93 9.43 4.46
CA LYS A 219 -14.53 9.04 4.70
C LYS A 219 -14.43 7.59 5.15
N LEU A 220 -15.32 7.16 6.06
CA LEU A 220 -15.40 5.78 6.53
C LEU A 220 -15.71 4.80 5.40
N ILE A 221 -16.62 5.15 4.48
CA ILE A 221 -16.94 4.31 3.31
C ILE A 221 -15.72 4.19 2.38
N ILE A 222 -15.10 5.31 2.01
CA ILE A 222 -13.91 5.31 1.13
C ILE A 222 -12.78 4.50 1.77
N LEU A 223 -12.52 4.72 3.07
CA LEU A 223 -11.50 3.99 3.81
C LEU A 223 -11.86 2.50 3.92
N GLY A 224 -13.13 2.16 4.18
CA GLY A 224 -13.59 0.78 4.31
C GLY A 224 -13.38 -0.04 3.04
N ILE A 225 -13.68 0.55 1.88
CA ILE A 225 -13.42 -0.09 0.59
C ILE A 225 -11.90 -0.32 0.41
N ALA A 226 -11.06 0.67 0.72
CA ALA A 226 -9.61 0.52 0.61
C ALA A 226 -9.05 -0.55 1.56
N VAL A 227 -9.49 -0.53 2.83
CA VAL A 227 -9.10 -1.51 3.87
C VAL A 227 -9.53 -2.92 3.47
N PHE A 228 -10.74 -3.10 2.93
CA PHE A 228 -11.23 -4.39 2.48
C PHE A 228 -10.31 -4.96 1.39
N PHE A 229 -10.08 -4.21 0.31
CA PHE A 229 -9.25 -4.68 -0.80
C PHE A 229 -7.78 -4.87 -0.39
N SER A 230 -7.21 -3.98 0.44
CA SER A 230 -5.84 -4.12 0.90
C SER A 230 -5.65 -5.35 1.80
N ASN A 231 -6.61 -5.62 2.69
CA ASN A 231 -6.57 -6.81 3.53
C ASN A 231 -6.79 -8.08 2.72
N PHE A 232 -7.67 -8.06 1.72
CA PHE A 232 -7.88 -9.19 0.81
C PHE A 232 -6.58 -9.54 0.07
N ILE A 233 -5.89 -8.54 -0.49
CA ILE A 233 -4.59 -8.75 -1.16
C ILE A 233 -3.55 -9.31 -0.19
N ALA A 234 -3.44 -8.73 1.01
CA ALA A 234 -2.51 -9.20 2.02
C ALA A 234 -2.79 -10.64 2.46
N ALA A 235 -4.05 -10.97 2.71
CA ALA A 235 -4.49 -12.30 3.11
C ALA A 235 -4.26 -13.32 1.99
N PHE A 236 -4.55 -12.96 0.74
CA PHE A 236 -4.30 -13.82 -0.42
C PHE A 236 -2.80 -14.11 -0.58
N ARG A 237 -1.93 -13.09 -0.47
CA ARG A 237 -0.46 -13.25 -0.52
C ARG A 237 0.07 -14.12 0.61
N THR A 238 -0.45 -13.95 1.82
CA THR A 238 -0.09 -14.81 2.96
C THR A 238 -0.57 -16.24 2.75
N GLY A 239 -1.84 -16.43 2.41
CA GLY A 239 -2.43 -17.76 2.19
C GLY A 239 -1.69 -18.55 1.12
N THR A 240 -1.35 -17.91 0.00
CA THR A 240 -0.60 -18.55 -1.09
C THR A 240 0.86 -18.84 -0.74
N SER A 241 1.53 -17.97 0.04
CA SER A 241 2.90 -18.22 0.54
C SER A 241 2.97 -19.38 1.56
N TRP A 242 1.91 -19.56 2.33
CA TRP A 242 1.79 -20.62 3.33
C TRP A 242 1.19 -21.92 2.80
N ALA A 243 0.57 -21.89 1.61
CA ALA A 243 0.06 -23.07 0.95
C ALA A 243 1.19 -24.09 0.65
N ALA A 244 0.80 -25.36 0.55
CA ALA A 244 1.71 -26.42 0.14
C ALA A 244 2.17 -26.16 -1.31
N ALA A 245 3.48 -26.24 -1.54
CA ALA A 245 4.06 -26.10 -2.86
C ALA A 245 3.50 -27.17 -3.81
N ARG A 246 2.84 -26.75 -4.89
CA ARG A 246 2.30 -27.65 -5.91
C ARG A 246 3.28 -27.76 -7.08
N PRO A 247 3.33 -28.92 -7.76
CA PRO A 247 4.18 -29.05 -8.94
C PRO A 247 3.66 -28.17 -10.09
N ALA A 248 4.57 -27.67 -10.92
CA ALA A 248 4.23 -26.82 -12.06
C ALA A 248 3.31 -27.51 -13.09
N SER A 249 3.27 -28.85 -13.12
CA SER A 249 2.37 -29.65 -13.95
C SER A 249 0.93 -29.72 -13.43
N ASN A 250 0.69 -29.39 -12.15
CA ASN A 250 -0.64 -29.37 -11.53
C ASN A 250 -0.79 -28.13 -10.62
N PRO A 251 -0.78 -26.92 -11.21
CA PRO A 251 -0.91 -25.67 -10.46
C PRO A 251 -2.29 -25.55 -9.81
N ALA A 252 -2.39 -24.81 -8.70
CA ALA A 252 -3.69 -24.44 -8.15
C ALA A 252 -4.34 -23.32 -8.97
N TRP A 253 -5.64 -23.07 -8.74
CA TRP A 253 -6.37 -21.98 -9.38
C TRP A 253 -5.71 -20.60 -9.10
N TYR A 254 -5.16 -20.42 -7.90
CA TYR A 254 -4.50 -19.18 -7.48
C TYR A 254 -3.11 -19.00 -8.09
N ASP A 255 -2.52 -20.04 -8.68
CA ASP A 255 -1.25 -19.94 -9.41
C ASP A 255 -1.44 -19.40 -10.83
N SER A 256 -2.68 -19.35 -11.31
CA SER A 256 -3.01 -18.88 -12.65
C SER A 256 -2.61 -17.41 -12.89
N LYS A 257 -2.32 -17.08 -14.14
CA LYS A 257 -2.09 -15.68 -14.57
C LYS A 257 -3.30 -14.79 -14.32
N ALA A 258 -4.51 -15.32 -14.50
CA ALA A 258 -5.73 -14.57 -14.24
C ALA A 258 -5.81 -14.15 -12.76
N ALA A 259 -5.59 -15.10 -11.83
CA ALA A 259 -5.54 -14.79 -10.40
C ALA A 259 -4.43 -13.76 -10.08
N PHE A 260 -3.23 -13.96 -10.62
CA PHE A 260 -2.12 -13.02 -10.46
C PHE A 260 -2.49 -11.58 -10.87
N TYR A 261 -3.01 -11.38 -12.08
CA TYR A 261 -3.31 -10.03 -12.57
C TYR A 261 -4.54 -9.41 -11.92
N VAL A 262 -5.64 -10.17 -11.77
CA VAL A 262 -6.90 -9.64 -11.26
C VAL A 262 -6.83 -9.40 -9.75
N ILE A 263 -6.35 -10.37 -8.99
CA ILE A 263 -6.35 -10.27 -7.52
C ILE A 263 -5.22 -9.35 -7.04
N LEU A 264 -3.99 -9.54 -7.53
CA LEU A 264 -2.85 -8.79 -6.98
C LEU A 264 -2.72 -7.38 -7.54
N PHE A 265 -3.25 -7.08 -8.72
CA PHE A 265 -3.13 -5.75 -9.33
C PHE A 265 -4.49 -5.10 -9.60
N GLY A 266 -5.50 -5.86 -10.01
CA GLY A 266 -6.84 -5.34 -10.25
C GLY A 266 -7.43 -4.63 -9.03
N PHE A 267 -7.34 -5.24 -7.84
CA PHE A 267 -7.81 -4.60 -6.61
C PHE A 267 -6.98 -3.38 -6.20
N GLU A 268 -5.70 -3.32 -6.56
CA GLU A 268 -4.89 -2.12 -6.31
C GLU A 268 -5.28 -0.97 -7.24
N ILE A 269 -5.64 -1.28 -8.49
CA ILE A 269 -6.18 -0.31 -9.45
C ILE A 269 -7.47 0.28 -8.88
N ILE A 270 -8.37 -0.55 -8.34
CA ILE A 270 -9.60 -0.09 -7.70
C ILE A 270 -9.29 0.91 -6.58
N ILE A 271 -8.37 0.57 -5.66
CA ILE A 271 -7.96 1.46 -4.57
C ILE A 271 -7.41 2.79 -5.12
N ASN A 272 -6.47 2.71 -6.08
CA ASN A 272 -5.81 3.89 -6.63
C ASN A 272 -6.79 4.84 -7.33
N TYR A 273 -7.65 4.32 -8.20
CA TYR A 273 -8.62 5.15 -8.92
C TYR A 273 -9.75 5.63 -8.04
N MET A 274 -10.19 4.84 -7.06
CA MET A 274 -11.13 5.31 -6.04
C MET A 274 -10.55 6.50 -5.29
N PHE A 275 -9.29 6.44 -4.82
CA PHE A 275 -8.63 7.58 -4.18
C PHE A 275 -8.56 8.80 -5.10
N LEU A 276 -8.21 8.60 -6.38
CA LEU A 276 -8.11 9.66 -7.36
C LEU A 276 -9.46 10.37 -7.60
N PHE A 277 -10.52 9.61 -7.87
CA PHE A 277 -11.84 10.15 -8.20
C PHE A 277 -12.56 10.74 -6.99
N THR A 278 -12.41 10.12 -5.81
CA THR A 278 -13.03 10.64 -4.58
C THR A 278 -12.32 11.89 -4.05
N ARG A 279 -11.21 12.33 -4.69
CA ARG A 279 -10.37 13.43 -4.23
C ARG A 279 -9.98 13.25 -2.76
N PHE A 280 -9.44 12.08 -2.46
CA PHE A 280 -9.01 11.72 -1.10
C PHE A 280 -8.02 12.73 -0.53
N ASP A 281 -7.27 13.40 -1.40
CA ASP A 281 -6.36 14.49 -1.08
C ASP A 281 -7.04 15.68 -0.39
N LYS A 282 -8.31 15.97 -0.71
CA LYS A 282 -9.11 17.00 -0.06
C LYS A 282 -9.91 16.46 1.11
N ARG A 283 -10.41 15.22 1.01
CA ARG A 283 -11.25 14.61 2.04
C ARG A 283 -10.47 14.28 3.29
N PHE A 284 -9.26 13.75 3.14
CA PHE A 284 -8.44 13.30 4.27
C PHE A 284 -7.33 14.29 4.64
N TRP A 285 -7.40 15.54 4.17
CA TRP A 285 -6.41 16.55 4.49
C TRP A 285 -6.52 16.98 5.96
N VAL A 286 -5.37 17.05 6.61
CA VAL A 286 -5.20 17.49 8.00
C VAL A 286 -4.13 18.57 8.00
N PRO A 287 -4.27 19.66 8.80
CA PRO A 287 -3.25 20.69 8.95
C PRO A 287 -1.86 20.12 9.29
N ASN A 288 -0.80 20.81 8.85
CA ASN A 288 0.55 20.39 9.17
C ASN A 288 0.85 20.65 10.66
N GLY A 289 1.49 19.70 11.33
CA GLY A 289 1.90 19.86 12.73
C GLY A 289 0.83 19.49 13.76
N SER A 290 -0.32 18.94 13.34
CA SER A 290 -1.33 18.41 14.27
C SER A 290 -0.73 17.28 15.12
N ASN A 291 -0.62 17.52 16.42
CA ASN A 291 0.03 16.65 17.40
C ASN A 291 -0.84 16.40 18.65
N LYS A 292 -2.02 17.03 18.74
CA LYS A 292 -2.93 16.93 19.89
C LYS A 292 -4.40 16.82 19.44
N PRO A 293 -5.30 16.34 20.33
CA PRO A 293 -6.75 16.52 20.17
C PRO A 293 -7.09 18.00 19.91
N GLY A 294 -8.01 18.28 19.00
CA GLY A 294 -8.42 19.62 18.58
C GLY A 294 -7.69 20.15 17.34
N ASP A 295 -6.49 19.65 17.05
CA ASP A 295 -5.65 20.20 15.96
C ASP A 295 -6.19 19.89 14.55
N TYR A 296 -7.21 19.04 14.41
CA TYR A 296 -7.77 18.67 13.11
C TYR A 296 -8.83 19.68 12.64
N SER A 297 -9.45 20.41 13.58
CA SER A 297 -10.55 21.36 13.37
C SER A 297 -10.16 22.84 13.48
N GLN A 298 -9.04 23.17 14.12
CA GLN A 298 -8.66 24.57 14.43
C GLN A 298 -8.51 25.51 13.22
N PHE A 299 -8.14 25.03 12.04
CA PHE A 299 -7.93 25.93 10.87
C PHE A 299 -9.24 26.51 10.28
N GLY A 300 -10.41 25.97 10.63
CA GLY A 300 -11.70 26.55 10.22
C GLY A 300 -12.12 27.77 11.05
N LEU A 301 -11.50 27.96 12.22
CA LEU A 301 -11.77 29.10 13.11
C LEU A 301 -10.93 30.31 12.73
N ASP A 302 -9.68 30.14 12.32
CA ASP A 302 -8.82 31.29 11.97
C ASP A 302 -9.32 32.06 10.72
N ASP A 303 -9.87 31.35 9.72
CA ASP A 303 -10.45 31.99 8.51
C ASP A 303 -11.82 32.64 8.78
N SER A 304 -12.58 32.16 9.78
CA SER A 304 -13.88 32.71 10.15
C SER A 304 -13.79 33.84 11.19
N THR A 305 -12.71 33.88 11.98
CA THR A 305 -12.42 34.98 12.91
C THR A 305 -11.74 36.14 12.19
N ALA A 306 -10.99 35.90 11.10
CA ALA A 306 -10.49 36.96 10.22
C ALA A 306 -11.61 37.66 9.39
N SER A 307 -12.81 37.06 9.32
CA SER A 307 -13.98 37.63 8.65
C SER A 307 -14.90 38.44 9.59
N LYS A 308 -14.59 38.54 10.89
CA LYS A 308 -15.40 39.32 11.85
C LYS A 308 -14.60 40.50 12.42
N THR A 309 -14.78 41.62 11.69
CA THR A 309 -14.77 43.04 12.08
C THR A 309 -13.46 43.72 12.49
N PRO A 310 -13.25 44.97 12.01
CA PRO A 310 -13.66 46.12 12.83
C PRO A 310 -14.27 47.26 12.01
N GLU A 311 -15.61 47.30 11.90
CA GLU A 311 -16.35 48.49 11.44
C GLU A 311 -17.36 49.00 12.48
N GLU A 312 -17.40 48.43 13.68
CA GLU A 312 -18.34 48.83 14.75
C GLU A 312 -17.72 49.70 15.86
N ASP A 313 -16.43 50.05 15.80
CA ASP A 313 -15.76 50.82 16.87
C ASP A 313 -15.39 52.26 16.49
N LYS A 314 -16.12 52.86 15.52
CA LYS A 314 -15.92 54.28 15.12
C LYS A 314 -17.15 55.17 15.17
N ALA A 315 -18.30 54.68 15.66
CA ALA A 315 -19.53 55.46 15.70
C ALA A 315 -19.86 56.09 17.08
N SER A 316 -19.03 55.91 18.12
CA SER A 316 -19.35 56.37 19.49
C SER A 316 -18.46 57.50 20.03
N VAL A 317 -17.57 58.10 19.23
CA VAL A 317 -16.60 59.12 19.71
C VAL A 317 -16.70 60.46 18.96
N GLN A 318 -17.81 60.77 18.28
CA GLN A 318 -17.92 62.03 17.53
C GLN A 318 -19.05 63.00 17.93
N ASP A 319 -19.76 62.74 19.03
CA ASP A 319 -20.79 63.65 19.58
C ASP A 319 -20.49 64.11 21.01
N ALA A 320 -19.27 64.60 21.26
CA ALA A 320 -18.94 65.29 22.53
C ALA A 320 -17.82 66.33 22.34
N VAL A 321 -18.11 67.40 21.59
CA VAL A 321 -17.51 68.75 21.75
C VAL A 321 -18.57 69.79 21.46
#